data_AF-U7UJX4-F1
#
_entry.id   AF-U7UJX4-F1
#
_cell.length_a   1.000
_cell.length_b   1.000
_cell.length_c   1.000
_cell.angle_alpha   90.00
_cell.angle_beta   90.00
_cell.angle_gamma   90.00
#
_symmetry.space_group_name_H-M   'P 1'
#
loop_
_entity.id
_entity.type
_entity.pdbx_description
1 polymer ?
#
loop_
_entity_poly.entity_id
_entity_poly.type
_entity_poly.pdbx_seq_one_letter_code
_entity_poly.pdbx_strand_id
1 'polypeptide(L)'
;MPAGAITQKKKLTPELSLLISAHWQDILKGNTTHLARTLSWSKQKLQQLVAVIKELHPYPLSGLTNGETNYIIPDIIVQKDTGSVQITLNDSWIGAYSLDKHYLEMMRTTTDKELKSYFKDSYYRCAFLLANVERRKKTLLSVATAIFNWQYDYILKHEPLKAMTLADIAEKTSLHCSTVSRAIKHKYIQLPTKTVPLRHLFQHSIKGELSSYTIKKRLLSLVEGENKLQPLGDNTLASLLSKEFNANVSRRVIAKYRTELHIPNSYHRKYTNT
;
A
#
# COMPACT_ATOMS: atom_id res chain seq x y z
N MET A 1 2.12 14.50 -34.75
CA MET A 1 1.67 15.91 -34.60
C MET A 1 2.87 16.71 -34.09
N PRO A 2 3.18 17.85 -34.72
CA PRO A 2 4.56 18.22 -35.05
C PRO A 2 5.36 18.76 -33.85
N ALA A 3 6.63 18.38 -33.81
CA ALA A 3 7.71 18.99 -33.04
C ALA A 3 8.05 20.39 -33.61
N GLY A 4 7.05 21.27 -33.66
CA GLY A 4 7.16 22.64 -34.12
C GLY A 4 6.96 23.60 -32.95
N ALA A 5 7.92 24.52 -32.78
CA ALA A 5 7.89 25.67 -31.88
C ALA A 5 8.19 25.42 -30.39
N ILE A 6 9.39 24.93 -30.07
CA ILE A 6 10.07 25.41 -28.86
C ILE A 6 10.99 26.54 -29.29
N THR A 7 10.37 27.70 -29.49
CA THR A 7 11.00 28.96 -29.83
C THR A 7 12.12 29.25 -28.84
N GLN A 8 13.35 29.31 -29.35
CA GLN A 8 14.51 29.93 -28.72
C GLN A 8 14.14 31.34 -28.21
N LYS A 9 13.68 31.51 -26.97
CA LYS A 9 13.43 32.86 -26.39
C LYS A 9 13.20 32.84 -24.88
N LYS A 10 14.17 32.35 -24.09
CA LYS A 10 14.26 32.62 -22.64
C LYS A 10 15.70 32.39 -22.18
N LYS A 11 16.60 33.30 -22.59
CA LYS A 11 17.97 33.32 -22.05
C LYS A 11 17.91 33.71 -20.57
N LEU A 12 18.68 33.03 -19.73
CA LEU A 12 18.86 33.42 -18.33
C LEU A 12 19.52 34.81 -18.31
N THR A 13 18.74 35.86 -18.03
CA THR A 13 19.32 37.20 -17.85
C THR A 13 20.00 37.29 -16.48
N PRO A 14 21.01 38.16 -16.31
CA PRO A 14 21.67 38.34 -15.02
C PRO A 14 20.69 38.68 -13.88
N GLU A 15 19.62 39.41 -14.21
CA GLU A 15 18.58 39.80 -13.25
C GLU A 15 17.71 38.62 -12.80
N LEU A 16 17.39 37.70 -13.73
CA LEU A 16 16.67 36.46 -13.44
C LEU A 16 17.53 35.51 -12.60
N SER A 17 18.83 35.43 -12.91
CA SER A 17 19.79 34.64 -12.14
C SER A 17 19.89 35.14 -10.70
N LEU A 18 20.00 36.47 -10.49
CA LEU A 18 20.05 37.08 -9.16
C LEU A 18 18.77 36.81 -8.35
N LEU A 19 17.60 36.89 -8.99
CA LEU A 19 16.32 36.59 -8.34
C LEU A 19 16.24 35.14 -7.86
N ILE A 20 16.70 34.19 -8.68
CA ILE A 20 16.65 32.76 -8.37
C ILE A 20 17.73 32.38 -7.34
N SER A 21 18.93 32.96 -7.39
CA SER A 21 20.04 32.56 -6.51
C SER A 21 20.00 33.24 -5.13
N ALA A 22 19.66 34.53 -5.08
CA ALA A 22 19.77 35.33 -3.85
C ALA A 22 18.42 35.67 -3.20
N HIS A 23 17.32 35.62 -3.95
CA HIS A 23 16.02 36.14 -3.51
C HIS A 23 14.83 35.16 -3.67
N TRP A 24 15.12 33.86 -3.83
CA TRP A 24 14.11 32.83 -4.08
C TRP A 24 13.03 32.75 -2.99
N GLN A 25 13.42 32.84 -1.72
CA GLN A 25 12.48 32.76 -0.59
C GLN A 25 11.49 33.93 -0.56
N ASP A 26 11.91 35.13 -0.97
CA ASP A 26 11.03 36.30 -1.02
C ASP A 26 10.04 36.21 -2.19
N ILE A 27 10.45 35.57 -3.29
CA ILE A 27 9.58 35.27 -4.43
C ILE A 27 8.51 34.25 -4.03
N LEU A 28 8.88 33.18 -3.32
CA LEU A 28 7.94 32.16 -2.83
C LEU A 28 6.90 32.73 -1.86
N LYS A 29 7.30 33.71 -1.03
CA LYS A 29 6.42 34.39 -0.07
C LYS A 29 5.58 35.51 -0.70
N GLY A 30 5.81 35.84 -1.97
CA GLY A 30 5.07 36.90 -2.68
C GLY A 30 5.46 38.33 -2.27
N ASN A 31 6.61 38.51 -1.61
CA ASN A 31 7.07 39.79 -1.05
C ASN A 31 7.67 40.75 -2.11
N THR A 32 6.92 40.98 -3.18
CA THR A 32 7.37 41.78 -4.34
C THR A 32 7.64 43.25 -4.02
N THR A 33 6.94 43.83 -3.04
CA THR A 33 7.17 45.22 -2.58
C THR A 33 8.48 45.38 -1.81
N HIS A 34 8.85 44.38 -1.01
CA HIS A 34 10.13 44.35 -0.30
C HIS A 34 11.28 44.20 -1.32
N LEU A 35 11.16 43.24 -2.23
CA LEU A 35 12.16 43.00 -3.29
C LEU A 35 12.39 44.21 -4.19
N ALA A 36 11.34 44.92 -4.59
CA ALA A 36 11.45 46.11 -5.41
C ALA A 36 12.27 47.22 -4.73
N ARG A 37 12.14 47.35 -3.40
CA ARG A 37 12.91 48.31 -2.59
C ARG A 37 14.35 47.89 -2.40
N THR A 38 14.60 46.61 -2.07
CA THR A 38 15.95 46.09 -1.82
C THR A 38 16.82 46.09 -3.08
N LEU A 39 16.22 45.79 -4.24
CA LEU A 39 16.93 45.74 -5.53
C LEU A 39 16.88 47.06 -6.31
N SER A 40 16.21 48.09 -5.79
CA SER A 40 15.98 49.37 -6.49
C SER A 40 15.38 49.19 -7.89
N TRP A 41 14.47 48.23 -8.05
CA TRP A 41 13.81 47.92 -9.33
C TRP A 41 12.38 48.46 -9.35
N SER A 42 11.90 48.81 -10.55
CA SER A 42 10.50 49.18 -10.71
C SER A 42 9.59 47.96 -10.48
N LYS A 43 8.41 48.22 -9.90
CA LYS A 43 7.41 47.17 -9.63
C LYS A 43 6.98 46.45 -10.92
N GLN A 44 6.89 47.17 -12.03
CA GLN A 44 6.60 46.62 -13.35
C GLN A 44 7.71 45.67 -13.83
N LYS A 45 8.98 46.05 -13.69
CA LYS A 45 10.12 45.20 -14.07
C LYS A 45 10.15 43.90 -13.26
N LEU A 46 9.92 43.99 -11.95
CA LEU A 46 9.88 42.82 -11.08
C LEU A 46 8.69 41.89 -11.42
N GLN A 47 7.51 42.44 -11.70
CA GLN A 47 6.34 41.66 -12.11
C GLN A 47 6.59 40.89 -13.42
N GLN A 48 7.25 41.51 -14.39
CA GLN A 48 7.62 40.85 -15.65
C GLN A 48 8.59 39.68 -15.42
N LEU A 49 9.61 39.86 -14.58
CA LEU A 49 10.58 38.80 -14.27
C LEU A 49 9.94 37.64 -13.49
N VAL A 50 9.07 37.94 -12.53
CA VAL A 50 8.33 36.91 -11.78
C VAL A 50 7.35 36.15 -12.68
N ALA A 51 6.72 36.82 -13.65
CA ALA A 51 5.86 36.16 -14.64
C ALA A 51 6.66 35.13 -15.47
N VAL A 52 7.88 35.49 -15.90
CA VAL A 52 8.76 34.57 -16.62
C VAL A 52 9.11 33.33 -15.80
N ILE A 53 9.38 33.49 -14.49
CA ILE A 53 9.66 32.38 -13.57
C ILE A 53 8.44 31.48 -13.39
N LYS A 54 7.24 32.05 -13.27
CA LYS A 54 5.99 31.29 -13.12
C LYS A 54 5.64 30.45 -14.35
N GLU A 55 6.08 30.87 -15.52
CA GLU A 55 5.93 30.10 -16.76
C GLU A 55 6.91 28.93 -16.88
N LEU A 56 7.92 28.83 -16.00
CA LEU A 56 8.85 27.70 -16.00
C LEU A 56 8.25 26.51 -15.25
N HIS A 57 8.20 25.36 -15.90
CA HIS A 57 7.74 24.13 -15.28
C HIS A 57 8.89 23.52 -14.44
N PRO A 58 8.75 23.35 -13.11
CA PRO A 58 9.82 22.82 -12.26
C PRO A 58 10.17 21.36 -12.57
N TYR A 59 9.25 20.63 -13.21
CA TYR A 59 9.42 19.24 -13.61
C TYR A 59 9.21 19.10 -15.12
N PRO A 60 10.17 19.50 -15.98
CA PRO A 60 9.97 19.58 -17.43
C PRO A 60 9.59 18.23 -18.09
N LEU A 61 9.80 17.11 -17.39
CA LEU A 61 9.49 15.75 -17.85
C LEU A 61 8.23 15.14 -17.22
N SER A 62 7.51 15.88 -16.36
CA SER A 62 6.34 15.38 -15.58
C SER A 62 5.18 14.85 -16.43
N GLY A 63 5.13 15.15 -17.73
CA GLY A 63 4.12 14.63 -18.67
C GLY A 63 4.66 13.67 -19.73
N LEU A 64 5.96 13.36 -19.70
CA LEU A 64 6.61 12.44 -20.65
C LEU A 64 6.69 11.00 -20.14
N THR A 65 6.31 10.76 -18.88
CA THR A 65 6.25 9.42 -18.33
C THR A 65 4.97 8.72 -18.79
N ASN A 66 5.07 7.92 -19.85
CA ASN A 66 4.08 6.89 -20.21
C ASN A 66 4.14 5.70 -19.23
N GLY A 67 4.31 5.96 -17.93
CA GLY A 67 4.27 4.92 -16.93
C GLY A 67 2.84 4.43 -16.82
N GLU A 68 2.57 3.22 -17.32
CA GLU A 68 1.30 2.56 -17.06
C GLU A 68 1.06 2.56 -15.55
N THR A 69 -0.01 3.24 -15.14
CA THR A 69 -0.37 3.30 -13.73
C THR A 69 -0.88 1.92 -13.36
N ASN A 70 -0.05 1.15 -12.64
CA ASN A 70 -0.41 -0.21 -12.23
C ASN A 70 -1.49 -0.16 -11.15
N TYR A 71 -2.74 -0.41 -11.54
CA TYR A 71 -3.85 -0.53 -10.61
C TYR A 71 -3.86 -1.92 -9.98
N ILE A 72 -4.02 -1.96 -8.65
CA ILE A 72 -4.24 -3.21 -7.93
C ILE A 72 -5.72 -3.57 -8.06
N ILE A 73 -6.01 -4.68 -8.73
CA ILE A 73 -7.36 -5.27 -8.75
C ILE A 73 -7.51 -6.11 -7.48
N PRO A 74 -8.45 -5.79 -6.58
CA PRO A 74 -8.66 -6.54 -5.34
C PRO A 74 -9.32 -7.89 -5.63
N ASP A 75 -9.02 -8.90 -4.81
CA ASP A 75 -9.65 -10.22 -4.88
C ASP A 75 -10.96 -10.27 -4.08
N ILE A 76 -11.08 -9.44 -3.05
CA ILE A 76 -12.23 -9.37 -2.14
C ILE A 76 -12.69 -7.94 -2.05
N ILE A 77 -14.00 -7.71 -2.09
CA ILE A 77 -14.61 -6.40 -1.97
C ILE A 77 -15.53 -6.40 -0.75
N VAL A 78 -15.40 -5.36 0.07
CA VAL A 78 -16.27 -5.10 1.22
C VAL A 78 -17.12 -3.89 0.90
N GLN A 79 -18.43 -4.10 0.80
CA GLN A 79 -19.42 -3.05 0.55
C GLN A 79 -20.29 -2.86 1.78
N LYS A 80 -20.51 -1.60 2.16
CA LYS A 80 -21.40 -1.23 3.26
C LYS A 80 -22.69 -0.69 2.64
N ASP A 81 -23.76 -1.47 2.72
CA ASP A 81 -25.11 -1.05 2.36
C ASP A 81 -25.86 -0.57 3.61
N THR A 82 -27.04 0.02 3.42
CA THR A 82 -27.88 0.60 4.48
C THR A 82 -28.22 -0.42 5.57
N GLY A 83 -27.35 -0.53 6.57
CA GLY A 83 -27.49 -1.40 7.74
C GLY A 83 -26.79 -2.76 7.64
N SER A 84 -26.17 -3.12 6.51
CA SER A 84 -25.48 -4.41 6.37
C SER A 84 -24.14 -4.28 5.65
N VAL A 85 -23.21 -5.20 5.92
CA VAL A 85 -21.93 -5.27 5.21
C VAL A 85 -21.88 -6.56 4.43
N GLN A 86 -21.64 -6.43 3.13
CA GLN A 86 -21.48 -7.55 2.22
C GLN A 86 -20.00 -7.73 1.87
N ILE A 87 -19.53 -8.97 1.96
CA ILE A 87 -18.19 -9.38 1.55
C ILE A 87 -18.33 -10.29 0.35
N THR A 88 -17.76 -9.89 -0.78
CA THR A 88 -17.85 -10.63 -2.04
C THR A 88 -16.46 -10.88 -2.62
N LEU A 89 -16.33 -11.97 -3.38
CA LEU A 89 -15.15 -12.20 -4.20
C LEU A 89 -15.28 -11.39 -5.49
N ASN A 90 -14.21 -10.72 -5.88
CA ASN A 90 -14.13 -10.06 -7.17
C ASN A 90 -13.77 -11.08 -8.25
N ASP A 91 -14.73 -11.93 -8.58
CA ASP A 91 -14.60 -12.98 -9.59
C ASP A 91 -15.15 -12.53 -10.96
N SER A 92 -15.47 -11.24 -11.13
CA SER A 92 -16.12 -10.68 -12.32
C SER A 92 -15.31 -10.88 -13.62
N TRP A 93 -13.99 -11.03 -13.53
CA TRP A 93 -13.09 -11.29 -14.65
C TRP A 93 -13.03 -12.77 -15.05
N ILE A 94 -13.45 -13.68 -14.17
CA ILE A 94 -13.60 -15.10 -14.48
C ILE A 94 -15.00 -15.28 -15.10
N GLY A 95 -15.04 -15.48 -16.42
CA GLY A 95 -16.27 -15.86 -17.11
C GLY A 95 -16.85 -17.16 -16.53
N ALA A 96 -18.11 -17.44 -16.84
CA ALA A 96 -18.76 -18.68 -16.42
C ALA A 96 -18.03 -19.88 -17.05
N TYR A 97 -17.48 -20.76 -16.22
CA TYR A 97 -16.92 -22.03 -16.65
C TYR A 97 -17.98 -23.13 -16.52
N SER A 98 -18.12 -23.96 -17.55
CA SER A 98 -19.02 -25.10 -17.53
C SER A 98 -18.46 -26.23 -18.38
N LEU A 99 -18.93 -27.45 -18.14
CA LEU A 99 -18.63 -28.59 -19.01
C LEU A 99 -19.42 -28.45 -20.30
N ASP A 100 -18.75 -28.67 -21.42
CA ASP A 100 -19.38 -28.64 -22.73
C ASP A 100 -20.41 -29.77 -22.86
N LYS A 101 -21.65 -29.38 -23.17
CA LYS A 101 -22.80 -30.28 -23.30
C LYS A 101 -22.62 -31.31 -24.40
N HIS A 102 -21.92 -30.96 -25.47
CA HIS A 102 -21.68 -31.86 -26.61
C HIS A 102 -20.90 -33.10 -26.18
N TYR A 103 -19.80 -32.91 -25.44
CA TYR A 103 -18.99 -34.04 -24.95
C TYR A 103 -19.71 -34.87 -23.88
N LEU A 104 -20.56 -34.24 -23.07
CA LEU A 104 -21.41 -34.97 -22.11
C LEU A 104 -22.42 -35.87 -22.82
N GLU A 105 -22.96 -35.42 -23.95
CA GLU A 105 -23.86 -36.22 -24.78
C GLU A 105 -23.12 -37.36 -25.47
N MET A 106 -21.95 -37.10 -26.08
CA MET A 106 -21.12 -38.14 -26.69
C MET A 106 -20.72 -39.24 -25.69
N MET A 107 -20.41 -38.88 -24.44
CA MET A 107 -20.11 -39.84 -23.38
C MET A 107 -21.30 -40.77 -23.08
N ARG A 108 -22.54 -40.27 -23.20
CA ARG A 108 -23.77 -41.03 -22.95
C ARG A 108 -24.13 -41.95 -24.12
N THR A 109 -23.92 -41.49 -25.35
CA THR A 109 -24.34 -42.18 -26.58
C THR A 109 -23.29 -43.13 -27.16
N THR A 110 -22.02 -42.95 -26.80
CA THR A 110 -20.92 -43.81 -27.27
C THR A 110 -21.10 -45.27 -26.83
N THR A 111 -21.00 -46.18 -27.80
CA THR A 111 -21.00 -47.64 -27.62
C THR A 111 -19.60 -48.24 -27.49
N ASP A 112 -18.57 -47.54 -27.98
CA ASP A 112 -17.17 -47.92 -27.85
C ASP A 112 -16.71 -47.84 -26.38
N LYS A 113 -16.22 -48.96 -25.84
CA LYS A 113 -15.79 -49.09 -24.45
C LYS A 113 -14.56 -48.25 -24.14
N GLU A 114 -13.59 -48.16 -25.05
CA GLU A 114 -12.35 -47.43 -24.82
C GLU A 114 -12.62 -45.93 -24.82
N LEU A 115 -13.36 -45.45 -25.81
CA LEU A 115 -13.76 -44.05 -25.92
C LEU A 115 -14.65 -43.63 -24.74
N LYS A 116 -15.58 -44.49 -24.29
CA LYS A 116 -16.40 -44.23 -23.10
C LYS A 116 -15.56 -44.13 -21.82
N SER A 117 -14.55 -44.98 -21.66
CA SER A 117 -13.62 -44.90 -20.52
C SER A 117 -12.85 -43.58 -20.54
N TYR A 118 -12.33 -43.19 -21.71
CA TYR A 118 -11.62 -41.93 -21.89
C TYR A 118 -12.47 -40.70 -21.51
N PHE A 119 -13.73 -40.65 -21.96
CA PHE A 119 -14.63 -39.56 -21.61
C PHE A 119 -14.92 -39.52 -20.10
N LYS A 120 -15.12 -40.69 -19.48
CA LYS A 120 -15.38 -40.78 -18.05
C LYS A 120 -14.20 -40.27 -17.21
N ASP A 121 -12.98 -40.64 -17.57
CA ASP A 121 -11.76 -40.18 -16.89
C ASP A 121 -11.56 -38.67 -17.06
N SER A 122 -11.77 -38.16 -18.29
CA SER A 122 -11.71 -36.72 -18.57
C SER A 122 -12.76 -35.94 -17.80
N TYR A 123 -14.00 -36.45 -17.74
CA TYR A 123 -15.07 -35.88 -16.94
C TYR A 123 -14.69 -35.79 -15.46
N TYR A 124 -14.16 -36.86 -14.86
CA TYR A 124 -13.76 -36.82 -13.45
C TYR A 124 -12.64 -35.83 -13.19
N ARG A 125 -11.65 -35.73 -14.08
CA ARG A 125 -10.58 -34.72 -13.98
C ARG A 125 -11.14 -33.29 -14.01
N CYS A 126 -12.04 -33.00 -14.95
CA CYS A 126 -12.66 -31.69 -15.05
C CYS A 126 -13.56 -31.40 -13.84
N ALA A 127 -14.42 -32.34 -13.44
CA ALA A 127 -15.28 -32.18 -12.27
C ALA A 127 -14.48 -31.96 -10.98
N PHE A 128 -13.38 -32.70 -10.81
CA PHE A 128 -12.45 -32.51 -9.69
C PHE A 128 -11.82 -31.11 -9.70
N LEU A 129 -11.37 -30.62 -10.87
CA LEU A 129 -10.83 -29.27 -11.00
C LEU A 129 -11.87 -28.21 -10.61
N LEU A 130 -13.09 -28.32 -11.14
CA LEU A 130 -14.20 -27.41 -10.84
C LEU A 130 -14.52 -27.38 -9.35
N ALA A 131 -14.61 -28.56 -8.72
CA ALA A 131 -14.84 -28.68 -7.29
C ALA A 131 -13.72 -28.02 -6.46
N ASN A 132 -12.46 -28.15 -6.88
CA ASN A 132 -11.33 -27.51 -6.21
C ASN A 132 -11.32 -25.99 -6.35
N VAL A 133 -11.69 -25.45 -7.51
CA VAL A 133 -11.85 -24.00 -7.72
C VAL A 133 -12.92 -23.47 -6.78
N GLU A 134 -14.09 -24.12 -6.74
CA GLU A 134 -15.20 -23.72 -5.86
C GLU A 134 -14.82 -23.82 -4.38
N ARG A 135 -14.11 -24.89 -3.99
CA ARG A 135 -13.60 -25.05 -2.63
C ARG A 135 -12.64 -23.92 -2.26
N ARG A 136 -11.76 -23.50 -3.19
CA ARG A 136 -10.81 -22.40 -2.98
C ARG A 136 -11.53 -21.06 -2.81
N LYS A 137 -12.57 -20.79 -3.61
CA LYS A 137 -13.43 -19.61 -3.46
C LYS A 137 -14.10 -19.58 -2.09
N LYS A 138 -14.77 -20.67 -1.69
CA LYS A 138 -15.41 -20.79 -0.37
C LYS A 138 -14.42 -20.62 0.77
N THR A 139 -13.23 -21.21 0.65
CA THR A 139 -12.16 -21.08 1.66
C THR A 139 -11.70 -19.63 1.79
N LEU A 140 -11.44 -18.95 0.66
CA LEU A 140 -11.02 -17.56 0.66
C LEU A 140 -12.09 -16.64 1.26
N LEU A 141 -13.35 -16.82 0.86
CA LEU A 141 -14.47 -16.05 1.38
C LEU A 141 -14.66 -16.27 2.89
N SER A 142 -14.63 -17.53 3.35
CA SER A 142 -14.74 -17.87 4.77
C SER A 142 -13.63 -17.22 5.61
N VAL A 143 -12.37 -17.31 5.15
CA VAL A 143 -11.22 -16.67 5.79
C VAL A 143 -11.36 -15.15 5.78
N ALA A 144 -11.75 -14.54 4.66
CA ALA A 144 -11.93 -13.10 4.54
C ALA A 144 -13.05 -12.59 5.47
N THR A 145 -14.16 -13.30 5.56
CA THR A 145 -15.27 -12.98 6.46
C THR A 145 -14.85 -13.10 7.93
N ALA A 146 -14.10 -14.13 8.30
CA ALA A 146 -13.57 -14.26 9.65
C ALA A 146 -12.64 -13.09 10.02
N ILE A 147 -11.74 -12.69 9.10
CA ILE A 147 -10.85 -11.54 9.28
C ILE A 147 -11.65 -10.23 9.39
N PHE A 148 -12.64 -10.02 8.53
CA PHE A 148 -13.49 -8.84 8.57
C PHE A 148 -14.21 -8.72 9.91
N ASN A 149 -14.84 -9.81 10.37
CA ASN A 149 -15.55 -9.82 11.65
C ASN A 149 -14.62 -9.53 12.83
N TRP A 150 -13.39 -10.04 12.79
CA TRP A 150 -12.38 -9.76 13.82
C TRP A 150 -11.96 -8.29 13.83
N GLN A 151 -11.81 -7.69 12.65
CA GLN A 151 -11.34 -6.32 12.45
C GLN A 151 -12.48 -5.33 12.20
N TYR A 152 -13.71 -5.67 12.60
CA TYR A 152 -14.91 -4.89 12.29
C TYR A 152 -14.78 -3.41 12.67
N ASP A 153 -14.30 -3.14 13.89
CA ASP A 153 -14.13 -1.77 14.40
C ASP A 153 -13.04 -0.99 13.64
N TYR A 154 -11.94 -1.66 13.26
CA TYR A 154 -10.91 -1.04 12.40
C TYR A 154 -11.47 -0.64 11.03
N ILE A 155 -12.24 -1.54 10.42
CA ILE A 155 -12.72 -1.37 9.05
C ILE A 155 -13.83 -0.32 8.96
N LEU A 156 -14.77 -0.31 9.92
CA LEU A 156 -15.95 0.55 9.86
C LEU A 156 -15.92 1.78 10.77
N LYS A 157 -15.17 1.74 11.88
CA LYS A 157 -15.09 2.84 12.86
C LYS A 157 -13.74 3.55 12.87
N HIS A 158 -12.79 3.11 12.04
CA HIS A 158 -11.42 3.65 11.98
C HIS A 158 -10.64 3.53 13.31
N GLU A 159 -11.01 2.58 14.16
CA GLU A 159 -10.24 2.24 15.36
C GLU A 159 -8.91 1.56 14.98
N PRO A 160 -7.95 1.41 15.91
CA PRO A 160 -6.74 0.62 15.66
C PRO A 160 -7.04 -0.85 15.35
N LEU A 161 -6.13 -1.50 14.62
CA LEU A 161 -6.21 -2.95 14.36
C LEU A 161 -6.19 -3.72 15.69
N LYS A 162 -7.09 -4.69 15.81
CA LYS A 162 -7.07 -5.66 16.92
C LYS A 162 -5.98 -6.70 16.66
N ALA A 163 -5.34 -7.17 17.73
CA ALA A 163 -4.40 -8.27 17.62
C ALA A 163 -5.09 -9.50 17.02
N MET A 164 -4.46 -10.11 16.01
CA MET A 164 -5.02 -11.23 15.26
C MET A 164 -3.88 -12.03 14.64
N THR A 165 -3.83 -13.31 14.97
CA THR A 165 -2.86 -14.28 14.46
C THR A 165 -3.51 -15.21 13.43
N LEU A 166 -2.67 -15.98 12.72
CA LEU A 166 -3.16 -17.01 11.81
C LEU A 166 -3.85 -18.15 12.56
N ALA A 167 -3.46 -18.42 13.81
CA ALA A 167 -4.06 -19.46 14.64
C ALA A 167 -5.51 -19.10 15.00
N ASP A 168 -5.76 -17.84 15.34
CA ASP A 168 -7.10 -17.35 15.69
C ASP A 168 -8.10 -17.55 14.53
N ILE A 169 -7.68 -17.22 13.31
CA ILE A 169 -8.50 -17.42 12.12
C ILE A 169 -8.62 -18.90 11.75
N ALA A 170 -7.56 -19.68 11.93
CA ALA A 170 -7.57 -21.12 11.72
C ALA A 170 -8.60 -21.82 12.62
N GLU A 171 -8.64 -21.46 13.91
CA GLU A 171 -9.63 -21.95 14.87
C GLU A 171 -11.06 -21.54 14.46
N LYS A 172 -11.26 -20.25 14.14
CA LYS A 172 -12.58 -19.72 13.76
C LYS A 172 -13.16 -20.35 12.50
N THR A 173 -12.30 -20.71 11.55
CA THR A 173 -12.69 -21.30 10.26
C THR A 173 -12.59 -22.82 10.22
N SER A 174 -12.12 -23.45 11.31
CA SER A 174 -11.78 -24.88 11.38
C SER A 174 -10.83 -25.32 10.25
N LEU A 175 -9.91 -24.44 9.85
CA LEU A 175 -8.90 -24.69 8.83
C LEU A 175 -7.53 -24.86 9.48
N HIS A 176 -6.62 -25.56 8.82
CA HIS A 176 -5.23 -25.60 9.25
C HIS A 176 -4.55 -24.23 9.04
N CYS A 177 -3.65 -23.84 9.94
CA CYS A 177 -2.93 -22.57 9.88
C CYS A 177 -2.18 -22.36 8.54
N SER A 178 -1.58 -23.42 7.99
CA SER A 178 -0.95 -23.36 6.66
C SER A 178 -1.94 -23.10 5.53
N THR A 179 -3.19 -23.58 5.64
CA THR A 179 -4.27 -23.32 4.68
C THR A 179 -4.68 -21.85 4.72
N VAL A 180 -4.85 -21.28 5.91
CA VAL A 180 -5.15 -19.84 6.07
C VAL A 180 -4.02 -18.98 5.49
N SER A 181 -2.77 -19.28 5.85
CA SER A 181 -1.58 -18.58 5.35
C SER A 181 -1.49 -18.61 3.81
N ARG A 182 -1.73 -19.77 3.20
CA ARG A 182 -1.76 -19.92 1.74
C ARG A 182 -2.96 -19.21 1.11
N ALA A 183 -4.12 -19.26 1.75
CA ALA A 183 -5.34 -18.65 1.24
C ALA A 183 -5.20 -17.13 1.11
N ILE A 184 -4.57 -16.45 2.07
CA ILE A 184 -4.42 -14.97 2.08
C ILE A 184 -3.19 -14.47 1.30
N LYS A 185 -2.29 -15.36 0.86
CA LYS A 185 -1.02 -14.98 0.24
C LYS A 185 -1.29 -14.31 -1.12
N HIS A 186 -0.70 -13.12 -1.32
CA HIS A 186 -0.92 -12.29 -2.52
C HIS A 186 -2.40 -12.03 -2.81
N LYS A 187 -3.20 -11.80 -1.76
CA LYS A 187 -4.60 -11.44 -1.88
C LYS A 187 -4.83 -10.05 -1.33
N TYR A 188 -5.63 -9.27 -2.05
CA TYR A 188 -6.00 -7.92 -1.68
C TYR A 188 -7.48 -7.84 -1.34
N ILE A 189 -7.78 -7.04 -0.33
CA ILE A 189 -9.13 -6.71 0.09
C ILE A 189 -9.36 -5.22 -0.09
N GLN A 190 -10.43 -4.86 -0.80
CA GLN A 190 -10.93 -3.51 -0.90
C GLN A 190 -11.87 -3.25 0.27
N LEU A 191 -11.43 -2.40 1.19
CA LEU A 191 -12.24 -1.82 2.25
C LEU A 191 -12.94 -0.56 1.72
N PRO A 192 -13.97 -0.04 2.41
CA PRO A 192 -14.67 1.18 2.00
C PRO A 192 -13.76 2.40 1.78
N THR A 193 -12.62 2.47 2.49
CA THR A 193 -11.69 3.60 2.41
C THR A 193 -10.44 3.34 1.58
N LYS A 194 -10.03 2.08 1.38
CA LYS A 194 -8.75 1.74 0.74
C LYS A 194 -8.64 0.25 0.39
N THR A 195 -7.75 -0.06 -0.54
CA THR A 195 -7.35 -1.43 -0.86
C THR A 195 -6.05 -1.79 -0.13
N VAL A 196 -6.04 -2.93 0.56
CA VAL A 196 -4.86 -3.39 1.32
C VAL A 196 -4.61 -4.89 1.11
N PRO A 197 -3.35 -5.36 1.21
CA PRO A 197 -3.08 -6.79 1.32
C PRO A 197 -3.76 -7.37 2.56
N LEU A 198 -4.40 -8.54 2.43
CA LEU A 198 -5.05 -9.22 3.56
C LEU A 198 -4.08 -9.47 4.74
N ARG A 199 -2.81 -9.75 4.43
CA ARG A 199 -1.76 -9.97 5.43
C ARG A 199 -1.56 -8.76 6.36
N HIS A 200 -1.87 -7.54 5.92
CA HIS A 200 -1.70 -6.33 6.74
C HIS A 200 -2.71 -6.24 7.88
N LEU A 201 -3.82 -6.97 7.79
CA LEU A 201 -4.83 -7.03 8.86
C LEU A 201 -4.40 -7.95 10.02
N PHE A 202 -3.34 -8.73 9.84
CA PHE A 202 -2.78 -9.57 10.89
C PHE A 202 -1.77 -8.80 11.71
N GLN A 203 -2.04 -8.69 13.00
CA GLN A 203 -1.18 -7.97 13.92
C GLN A 203 -0.80 -8.86 15.09
N HIS A 204 0.51 -9.02 15.28
CA HIS A 204 1.02 -9.80 16.40
C HIS A 204 0.97 -8.92 17.64
N SER A 205 0.22 -9.36 18.66
CA SER A 205 0.33 -8.80 20.01
C SER A 205 1.65 -9.25 20.61
N ILE A 206 2.51 -8.31 21.01
CA ILE A 206 3.58 -8.64 21.94
C ILE A 206 2.96 -8.58 23.33
N LYS A 207 2.54 -9.75 23.86
CA LYS A 207 1.87 -9.94 25.16
C LYS A 207 0.63 -9.05 25.39
N GLY A 208 -0.55 -9.65 25.20
CA GLY A 208 -1.81 -9.16 25.77
C GLY A 208 -2.52 -8.06 24.98
N GLU A 209 -1.89 -6.91 24.74
CA GLU A 209 -2.62 -5.73 24.22
C GLU A 209 -1.78 -4.87 23.27
N LEU A 210 -0.48 -5.14 23.15
CA LEU A 210 0.40 -4.23 22.43
C LEU A 210 0.54 -4.58 20.95
N SER A 211 -0.12 -3.76 20.14
CA SER A 211 -0.10 -3.84 18.68
C SER A 211 1.27 -3.40 18.13
N SER A 212 1.79 -4.09 17.10
CA SER A 212 3.02 -3.68 16.40
C SER A 212 2.96 -2.26 15.83
N TYR A 213 1.76 -1.73 15.58
CA TYR A 213 1.50 -0.38 15.10
C TYR A 213 1.74 0.62 16.22
N THR A 214 1.28 0.31 17.44
CA THR A 214 1.55 1.10 18.64
C THR A 214 3.05 1.21 18.89
N ILE A 215 3.77 0.09 18.81
CA ILE A 215 5.24 0.08 18.94
C ILE A 215 5.89 0.91 17.84
N LYS A 216 5.48 0.74 16.58
CA LYS A 216 6.04 1.49 15.44
C LYS A 216 5.77 2.99 15.54
N LYS A 217 4.55 3.38 15.90
CA LYS A 217 4.16 4.78 16.11
C LYS A 217 4.97 5.40 17.24
N ARG A 218 5.17 4.66 18.33
CA ARG A 218 5.98 5.13 19.46
C ARG A 218 7.47 5.21 19.10
N LEU A 219 7.99 4.22 18.38
CA LEU A 219 9.35 4.21 17.85
C LEU A 219 9.61 5.45 16.97
N LEU A 220 8.67 5.79 16.09
CA LEU A 220 8.76 7.00 15.27
C LEU A 220 8.83 8.27 16.14
N SER A 221 7.93 8.41 17.12
CA SER A 221 7.91 9.54 18.05
C SER A 221 9.21 9.67 18.87
N LEU A 222 9.80 8.55 19.30
CA LEU A 222 11.08 8.55 20.03
C LEU A 222 12.24 9.00 19.14
N VAL A 223 12.24 8.62 17.86
CA VAL A 223 13.27 9.02 16.90
C VAL A 223 13.10 10.49 16.48
N GLU A 224 11.87 10.98 16.31
CA GLU A 224 11.59 12.38 15.99
C GLU A 224 11.99 13.34 17.12
N GLY A 225 11.83 12.91 18.38
CA GLY A 225 12.22 13.67 19.57
C GLY A 225 13.66 13.41 20.05
N GLU A 226 14.47 12.65 19.31
CA GLU A 226 15.82 12.31 19.75
C GLU A 226 16.80 13.48 19.62
N ASN A 227 17.83 13.49 20.47
CA ASN A 227 18.94 14.42 20.30
C ASN A 227 19.76 14.01 19.08
N LYS A 228 19.72 14.81 18.00
CA LYS A 228 20.44 14.52 16.73
C LYS A 228 21.96 14.48 16.87
N LEU A 229 22.55 15.05 17.93
CA LEU A 229 23.98 14.93 18.21
C LEU A 229 24.34 13.55 18.79
N GLN A 230 23.40 12.90 19.46
CA GLN A 230 23.53 11.58 20.06
C GLN A 230 22.25 10.74 19.83
N PRO A 231 22.02 10.28 18.60
CA PRO A 231 20.81 9.53 18.26
C PRO A 231 20.73 8.20 19.02
N LEU A 232 19.51 7.78 19.32
CA LEU A 232 19.24 6.57 20.10
C LEU A 232 19.56 5.31 19.28
N GLY A 233 20.39 4.43 19.84
CA GLY A 233 20.70 3.14 19.22
C GLY A 233 19.56 2.13 19.34
N ASP A 234 19.55 1.10 18.49
CA ASP A 234 18.50 0.08 18.50
C ASP A 234 18.39 -0.65 19.86
N ASN A 235 19.49 -0.78 20.61
CA ASN A 235 19.47 -1.36 21.96
C ASN A 235 18.77 -0.46 22.98
N THR A 236 19.02 0.86 22.95
CA THR A 236 18.39 1.79 23.90
C THR A 236 16.90 1.94 23.58
N LEU A 237 16.55 2.02 22.29
CA LEU A 237 15.16 2.00 21.84
C LEU A 237 14.44 0.72 22.26
N ALA A 238 15.09 -0.44 22.14
CA ALA A 238 14.53 -1.72 22.59
C ALA A 238 14.24 -1.72 24.10
N SER A 239 15.18 -1.25 24.92
CA SER A 239 15.01 -1.16 26.38
C SER A 239 13.93 -0.15 26.78
N LEU A 240 13.88 1.02 26.15
CA LEU A 240 12.87 2.05 26.41
C LEU A 240 11.47 1.54 26.10
N LEU A 241 11.27 0.98 24.91
CA LEU A 241 9.97 0.44 24.50
C LEU A 241 9.58 -0.79 25.32
N SER A 242 10.55 -1.62 25.73
CA SER A 242 10.29 -2.76 26.61
C SER A 242 9.80 -2.32 27.98
N LYS A 243 10.41 -1.25 28.53
CA LYS A 243 10.03 -0.68 29.83
C LYS A 243 8.68 0.05 29.75
N GLU A 244 8.48 0.86 28.73
CA GLU A 244 7.26 1.67 28.54
C GLU A 244 6.02 0.79 28.38
N PHE A 245 6.15 -0.30 27.63
CA PHE A 245 5.02 -1.17 27.33
C PHE A 245 5.00 -2.47 28.13
N ASN A 246 5.89 -2.62 29.12
CA ASN A 246 6.05 -3.84 29.91
C ASN A 246 6.12 -5.11 29.03
N ALA A 247 6.83 -5.01 27.90
CA ALA A 247 6.87 -6.01 26.84
C ALA A 247 8.32 -6.41 26.54
N ASN A 248 8.57 -7.63 26.05
CA ASN A 248 9.92 -8.04 25.65
C ASN A 248 10.17 -7.64 24.19
N VAL A 249 10.63 -6.41 23.95
CA VAL A 249 10.96 -5.90 22.63
C VAL A 249 12.46 -6.06 22.38
N SER A 250 12.84 -6.98 21.50
CA SER A 250 14.26 -7.22 21.21
C SER A 250 14.84 -6.21 20.22
N ARG A 251 16.18 -6.02 20.25
CA ARG A 251 16.93 -5.22 19.26
C ARG A 251 16.61 -5.61 17.81
N ARG A 252 16.44 -6.91 17.53
CA ARG A 252 16.10 -7.40 16.18
C ARG A 252 14.72 -6.93 15.71
N VAL A 253 13.75 -6.84 16.64
CA VAL A 253 12.41 -6.31 16.36
C VAL A 253 12.47 -4.81 16.05
N ILE A 254 13.25 -4.04 16.82
CA ILE A 254 13.48 -2.62 16.53
C ILE A 254 14.13 -2.43 15.16
N ALA A 255 15.19 -3.17 14.85
CA ALA A 255 15.85 -3.08 13.55
C ALA A 255 14.89 -3.39 12.39
N LYS A 256 14.04 -4.41 12.54
CA LYS A 256 13.00 -4.74 11.55
C LYS A 256 11.99 -3.61 11.37
N TYR A 257 11.44 -3.08 12.47
CA TYR A 257 10.45 -1.98 12.41
C TYR A 257 11.06 -0.69 11.86
N ARG A 258 12.32 -0.41 12.17
CA ARG A 258 13.07 0.74 11.65
C ARG A 258 13.18 0.67 10.13
N THR A 259 13.51 -0.51 9.58
CA THR A 259 13.54 -0.75 8.13
C THR A 259 12.16 -0.59 7.49
N GLU A 260 11.10 -1.14 8.10
CA GLU A 260 9.72 -1.00 7.61
C GLU A 260 9.21 0.45 7.65
N LEU A 261 9.76 1.30 8.52
CA LEU A 261 9.43 2.72 8.66
C LEU A 261 10.39 3.64 7.88
N HIS A 262 11.34 3.09 7.12
CA HIS A 262 12.37 3.85 6.39
C HIS A 262 13.22 4.79 7.27
N ILE A 263 13.39 4.46 8.55
CA ILE A 263 14.22 5.23 9.46
C ILE A 263 15.68 4.75 9.28
N PRO A 264 16.69 5.61 9.09
CA PRO A 264 18.09 5.20 9.00
C PRO A 264 18.67 4.74 10.36
N ASN A 265 19.82 4.05 10.35
CA ASN A 265 20.46 3.59 11.59
C ASN A 265 20.98 4.79 12.40
N SER A 266 21.28 4.59 13.69
CA SER A 266 21.72 5.70 14.55
C SER A 266 22.99 6.39 14.02
N TYR A 267 23.89 5.67 13.35
CA TYR A 267 25.08 6.26 12.73
C TYR A 267 24.72 7.30 11.65
N HIS A 268 23.79 6.97 10.75
CA HIS A 268 23.33 7.88 9.70
C HIS A 268 22.36 8.96 10.18
N ARG A 269 21.77 8.83 11.37
CA ARG A 269 20.92 9.85 11.99
C ARG A 269 21.70 10.90 12.77
N LYS A 270 22.99 10.64 13.03
CA LYS A 270 23.85 11.57 13.77
C LYS A 270 24.14 12.79 12.90
N TYR A 271 23.80 13.97 13.40
CA TYR A 271 24.16 15.22 12.76
C TYR A 271 25.68 15.43 12.89
N THR A 272 26.40 15.39 11.76
CA THR A 272 27.79 15.80 11.67
C THR A 272 27.84 17.28 11.33
N ASN A 273 28.33 18.11 12.25
CA ASN A 273 28.63 19.50 11.95
C ASN A 273 29.80 19.51 10.95
N THR A 274 29.48 19.72 9.68
CA THR A 274 30.43 19.92 8.58
C THR A 274 29.92 21.09 7.77
#